data_AF-A0A963R740-F1
#
_entry.id   AF-A0A963R740-F1
#
_cell.length_a   1.000
_cell.length_b   1.000
_cell.length_c   1.000
_cell.angle_alpha   90.00
_cell.angle_beta   90.00
_cell.angle_gamma   90.00
#
_symmetry.space_group_name_H-M   'P 1'
#
loop_
_entity.id
_entity.type
_entity.pdbx_description
1 polymer ?
#
loop_
_entity_poly.entity_id
_entity_poly.type
_entity_poly.pdbx_seq_one_letter_code
_entity_poly.pdbx_strand_id
1 'polypeptide(L)'
;MTGKDYPERQACITGIGQTKAGRPSDRSALQLTLDACLEAIADAGISVDDVDGLICHPGKTAEGGGISPVGTVETMMALGIRPVWTNPSSHEGPGHMAAIFQAVMAIATGLCR
;
A
#
# COMPACT_ATOMS: atom_id res chain seq x y z
N MET A 1 3.89 30.91 -3.72
CA MET A 1 3.47 29.74 -4.51
C MET A 1 3.30 30.20 -5.95
N THR A 2 4.37 30.12 -6.73
CA THR A 2 4.45 30.56 -8.14
C THR A 2 4.56 29.31 -9.00
N GLY A 3 3.65 29.12 -9.95
CA GLY A 3 3.52 27.85 -10.69
C GLY A 3 2.78 26.81 -9.84
N LYS A 4 1.91 25.99 -10.44
CA LYS A 4 1.12 25.03 -9.67
C LYS A 4 2.05 23.96 -9.09
N ASP A 5 2.31 24.05 -7.78
CA ASP A 5 2.95 23.00 -6.99
C ASP A 5 1.97 21.82 -6.87
N TYR A 6 1.94 20.99 -7.90
CA TYR A 6 1.06 19.83 -7.94
C TYR A 6 1.56 18.73 -6.99
N PRO A 7 0.69 18.14 -6.15
CA PRO A 7 1.07 17.08 -5.20
C PRO A 7 1.82 15.92 -5.85
N GLU A 8 1.42 15.49 -7.05
CA GLU A 8 2.05 14.38 -7.76
C GLU A 8 3.50 14.66 -8.20
N ARG A 9 3.93 15.93 -8.22
CA ARG A 9 5.33 16.30 -8.50
C ARG A 9 6.25 16.17 -7.29
N GLN A 10 5.69 15.91 -6.11
CA GLN A 10 6.43 15.73 -4.86
C GLN A 10 6.63 14.25 -4.49
N ALA A 11 6.05 13.33 -5.27
CA ALA A 11 6.13 11.90 -5.05
C ALA A 11 6.68 11.19 -6.29
N CYS A 12 7.27 10.01 -6.08
CA CYS A 12 7.71 9.13 -7.16
C CYS A 12 7.43 7.68 -6.80
N ILE A 13 7.28 6.83 -7.82
CA ILE A 13 7.22 5.38 -7.65
C ILE A 13 8.65 4.87 -7.75
N THR A 14 9.20 4.40 -6.63
CA THR A 14 10.58 3.91 -6.55
C THR A 14 10.70 2.40 -6.63
N GLY A 15 9.61 1.67 -6.36
CA GLY A 15 9.60 0.21 -6.48
C GLY A 15 8.21 -0.35 -6.73
N ILE A 16 8.16 -1.52 -7.37
CA ILE A 16 6.94 -2.28 -7.67
C ILE A 16 7.11 -3.75 -7.27
N GLY A 17 6.03 -4.41 -6.88
CA GLY A 17 6.04 -5.83 -6.52
C GLY A 17 4.72 -6.49 -6.87
N GLN A 18 4.77 -7.73 -7.35
CA GLN A 18 3.59 -8.48 -7.77
C GLN A 18 3.82 -9.97 -7.66
N THR A 19 2.93 -10.65 -6.93
CA THR A 19 2.97 -12.11 -6.89
C THR A 19 2.54 -12.75 -8.21
N LYS A 20 2.93 -14.02 -8.38
CA LYS A 20 2.46 -14.85 -9.48
C LYS A 20 0.94 -15.07 -9.34
N ALA A 21 0.20 -14.66 -10.37
CA ALA A 21 -1.23 -14.94 -10.45
C ALA A 21 -1.47 -16.45 -10.62
N GLY A 22 -2.44 -17.00 -9.88
CA GLY A 22 -2.76 -18.42 -9.95
C GLY A 22 -4.07 -18.80 -9.28
N ARG A 23 -4.72 -19.85 -9.80
CA ARG A 23 -5.87 -20.51 -9.17
C ARG A 23 -5.78 -22.02 -9.40
N PRO A 24 -5.74 -22.86 -8.34
CA PRO A 24 -5.63 -22.49 -6.93
C PRO A 24 -4.26 -21.86 -6.60
N SER A 25 -4.19 -21.16 -5.46
CA SER A 25 -2.93 -20.69 -4.87
C SER A 25 -2.55 -21.62 -3.72
N ASP A 26 -1.26 -21.95 -3.59
CA ASP A 26 -0.68 -22.64 -2.43
C ASP A 26 -0.35 -21.67 -1.28
N ARG A 27 -0.36 -20.36 -1.55
CA ARG A 27 -0.18 -19.29 -0.57
C ARG A 27 -1.50 -18.71 -0.10
N SER A 28 -1.57 -18.39 1.18
CA SER A 28 -2.64 -17.57 1.76
C SER A 28 -2.62 -16.14 1.20
N ALA A 29 -3.75 -15.45 1.29
CA ALA A 29 -3.83 -14.05 0.86
C ALA A 29 -2.82 -13.15 1.59
N LEU A 30 -2.59 -13.38 2.90
CA LEU A 30 -1.60 -12.62 3.67
C LEU A 30 -0.19 -12.86 3.14
N GLN A 31 0.18 -14.11 2.86
CA GLN A 31 1.49 -14.41 2.26
C GLN A 31 1.65 -13.75 0.90
N LEU A 32 0.62 -13.77 0.05
CA LEU A 32 0.67 -13.10 -1.25
C LEU A 32 0.84 -11.57 -1.10
N THR A 33 0.16 -10.96 -0.13
CA THR A 33 0.34 -9.53 0.16
C THR A 33 1.76 -9.24 0.63
N LEU A 34 2.30 -10.04 1.56
CA LEU A 34 3.65 -9.85 2.08
C LEU A 34 4.72 -10.05 1.01
N ASP A 35 4.60 -11.09 0.17
CA ASP A 35 5.52 -11.33 -0.94
C ASP A 35 5.58 -10.12 -1.88
N ALA A 36 4.42 -9.57 -2.27
CA ALA A 36 4.36 -8.37 -3.11
C ALA A 36 4.94 -7.13 -2.41
N CYS A 37 4.66 -6.93 -1.12
CA CYS A 37 5.24 -5.81 -0.36
C CYS A 37 6.77 -5.93 -0.27
N LEU A 38 7.29 -7.11 0.05
CA LEU A 38 8.74 -7.33 0.17
C LEU A 38 9.46 -7.19 -1.18
N GLU A 39 8.84 -7.63 -2.28
CA GLU A 39 9.37 -7.41 -3.63
C GLU A 39 9.41 -5.91 -3.97
N ALA A 40 8.34 -5.16 -3.70
CA ALA A 40 8.30 -3.71 -3.95
C ALA A 40 9.32 -2.93 -3.11
N ILE A 41 9.49 -3.31 -1.83
CA ILE A 41 10.47 -2.71 -0.92
C ILE A 41 11.91 -2.99 -1.42
N ALA A 42 12.17 -4.23 -1.85
CA ALA A 42 13.47 -4.60 -2.40
C ALA A 42 13.77 -3.87 -3.72
N ASP A 43 12.79 -3.74 -4.61
CA ASP A 43 12.90 -2.98 -5.87
C ASP A 43 13.18 -1.50 -5.63
N ALA A 44 12.57 -0.91 -4.59
CA ALA A 44 12.85 0.46 -4.14
C ALA A 44 14.23 0.63 -3.49
N GLY A 45 14.89 -0.47 -3.10
CA GLY A 45 16.21 -0.43 -2.45
C GLY A 45 16.20 0.14 -1.02
N ILE A 46 15.07 0.06 -0.33
CA ILE A 46 14.90 0.54 1.05
C ILE A 46 14.74 -0.62 2.04
N SER A 47 14.88 -0.33 3.34
CA SER A 47 14.52 -1.28 4.39
C SER A 47 13.01 -1.29 4.61
N VAL A 48 12.50 -2.42 5.12
CA VAL A 48 11.11 -2.52 5.60
C VAL A 48 10.82 -1.47 6.68
N ASP A 49 11.81 -1.17 7.54
CA ASP A 49 11.70 -0.17 8.60
C ASP A 49 11.63 1.28 8.10
N ASP A 50 11.95 1.53 6.83
CA ASP A 50 11.86 2.87 6.23
C ASP A 50 10.41 3.23 5.82
N VAL A 51 9.50 2.25 5.81
CA VAL A 51 8.09 2.45 5.43
C VAL A 51 7.33 3.17 6.55
N ASP A 52 7.00 4.44 6.33
CA ASP A 52 6.31 5.30 7.28
C ASP A 52 4.80 5.49 6.98
N GLY A 53 4.34 4.97 5.84
CA GLY A 53 2.97 5.06 5.36
C GLY A 53 2.48 3.73 4.79
N LEU A 54 1.25 3.31 5.11
CA LEU A 54 0.65 2.12 4.51
C LEU A 54 -0.83 2.31 4.18
N ILE A 55 -1.21 1.88 2.97
CA ILE A 55 -2.59 1.90 2.48
C ILE A 55 -2.87 0.64 1.66
N CYS A 56 -4.04 0.05 1.85
CA CYS A 56 -4.51 -1.09 1.07
C CYS A 56 -5.83 -0.76 0.37
N HIS A 57 -5.93 -1.05 -0.92
CA HIS A 57 -7.19 -1.09 -1.65
C HIS A 57 -7.62 -2.53 -1.89
N PRO A 58 -8.91 -2.86 -1.76
CA PRO A 58 -10.00 -2.00 -1.27
C PRO A 58 -9.96 -1.78 0.26
N GLY A 59 -9.15 -2.55 0.99
CA GLY A 59 -9.16 -2.61 2.45
C GLY A 59 -9.94 -3.84 2.93
N LYS A 60 -9.74 -4.27 4.17
CA LYS A 60 -10.31 -5.55 4.65
C LYS A 60 -11.83 -5.46 4.71
N THR A 61 -12.52 -6.43 4.09
CA THR A 61 -13.99 -6.53 4.18
C THR A 61 -14.44 -7.68 5.07
N ALA A 62 -15.54 -7.47 5.78
CA ALA A 62 -16.18 -8.51 6.59
C ALA A 62 -17.32 -9.23 5.83
N GLU A 63 -17.62 -8.81 4.60
CA GLU A 63 -18.77 -9.30 3.81
C GLU A 63 -18.69 -10.80 3.47
N GLY A 64 -17.53 -11.44 3.63
CA GLY A 64 -17.33 -12.84 3.27
C GLY A 64 -17.36 -13.04 1.75
N GLY A 65 -16.78 -14.15 1.27
CA GLY A 65 -16.77 -14.48 -0.17
C GLY A 65 -15.44 -14.29 -0.91
N GLY A 66 -14.33 -14.03 -0.20
CA GLY A 66 -12.99 -13.99 -0.79
C GLY A 66 -12.57 -12.65 -1.39
N ILE A 67 -13.37 -11.60 -1.21
CA ILE A 67 -13.01 -10.23 -1.57
C ILE A 67 -12.16 -9.66 -0.43
N SER A 68 -10.96 -9.15 -0.77
CA SER A 68 -10.07 -8.39 0.13
C SER A 68 -9.95 -8.91 1.57
N PRO A 69 -9.44 -10.14 1.77
CA PRO A 69 -9.31 -10.75 3.10
C PRO A 69 -8.21 -10.13 3.98
N VAL A 70 -7.35 -9.28 3.42
CA VAL A 70 -6.19 -8.66 4.08
C VAL A 70 -6.28 -7.15 3.95
N GLY A 71 -6.08 -6.43 5.06
CA GLY A 71 -6.07 -4.98 5.08
C GLY A 71 -4.76 -4.41 5.65
N THR A 72 -4.74 -3.09 5.80
CA THR A 72 -3.59 -2.32 6.28
C THR A 72 -3.07 -2.81 7.64
N VAL A 73 -3.98 -3.19 8.55
CA VAL A 73 -3.64 -3.63 9.91
C VAL A 73 -2.92 -4.98 9.92
N GLU A 74 -3.44 -5.98 9.21
CA GLU A 74 -2.79 -7.29 9.12
C GLU A 74 -1.43 -7.20 8.42
N THR A 75 -1.36 -6.41 7.35
CA THR A 75 -0.13 -6.20 6.59
C THR A 75 0.95 -5.52 7.45
N MET A 76 0.62 -4.42 8.16
CA MET A 76 1.61 -3.74 9.01
C MET A 76 2.11 -4.64 10.14
N MET A 77 1.21 -5.41 10.79
CA MET A 77 1.59 -6.31 11.87
C MET A 77 2.48 -7.45 11.37
N ALA A 78 2.19 -8.00 10.20
CA ALA A 78 2.95 -9.10 9.64
C ALA A 78 4.30 -8.66 9.03
N LEU A 79 4.41 -7.43 8.52
CA LEU A 79 5.69 -6.83 8.14
C LEU A 79 6.52 -6.38 9.35
N GLY A 80 5.90 -6.24 10.53
CA GLY A 80 6.57 -5.75 11.74
C GLY A 80 6.81 -4.23 11.76
N ILE A 81 6.13 -3.47 10.90
CA ILE A 81 6.31 -2.03 10.76
C ILE A 81 5.36 -1.23 11.66
N ARG A 82 5.75 0.01 11.96
CA ARG A 82 4.96 0.99 12.73
C ARG A 82 4.85 2.29 11.94
N PRO A 83 4.10 2.30 10.83
CA PRO A 83 3.94 3.48 10.01
C PRO A 83 3.34 4.63 10.82
N VAL A 84 3.81 5.85 10.53
CA VAL A 84 3.30 7.10 11.11
C VAL A 84 1.90 7.40 10.57
N TRP A 85 1.62 6.97 9.34
CA TRP A 85 0.34 7.14 8.69
C TRP A 85 -0.21 5.83 8.15
N THR A 86 -1.49 5.59 8.40
CA THR A 86 -2.21 4.45 7.80
C THR A 86 -3.55 4.91 7.30
N ASN A 87 -3.99 4.38 6.16
CA ASN A 87 -5.40 4.40 5.80
C ASN A 87 -5.95 2.96 5.75
N PRO A 88 -6.96 2.62 6.59
CA PRO A 88 -7.52 1.28 6.64
C PRO A 88 -8.37 0.88 5.43
N SER A 89 -8.83 1.82 4.59
CA SER A 89 -9.59 1.51 3.39
C SER A 89 -9.59 2.60 2.33
N SER A 90 -9.39 2.18 1.07
CA SER A 90 -9.69 2.98 -0.12
C SER A 90 -10.91 2.43 -0.87
N HIS A 91 -11.97 2.04 -0.15
CA HIS A 91 -13.22 1.59 -0.77
C HIS A 91 -13.84 2.68 -1.64
N GLU A 92 -13.74 3.93 -1.15
CA GLU A 92 -14.33 5.09 -1.79
C GLU A 92 -13.28 5.79 -2.67
N GLY A 93 -13.54 5.84 -3.97
CA GLY A 93 -12.68 6.49 -4.97
C GLY A 93 -12.61 5.70 -6.29
N PRO A 94 -11.80 6.15 -7.27
CA PRO A 94 -11.69 5.52 -8.58
C PRO A 94 -10.87 4.20 -8.53
N GLY A 95 -11.42 3.17 -7.88
CA GLY A 95 -10.79 1.84 -7.75
C GLY A 95 -9.41 1.91 -7.10
N HIS A 96 -8.46 1.11 -7.61
CA HIS A 96 -7.07 1.04 -7.11
C HIS A 96 -6.35 2.41 -7.13
N MET A 97 -6.75 3.35 -8.00
CA MET A 97 -6.11 4.68 -8.07
C MET A 97 -6.34 5.51 -6.81
N ALA A 98 -7.40 5.22 -6.05
CA ALA A 98 -7.67 5.93 -4.80
C ALA A 98 -6.51 5.78 -3.81
N ALA A 99 -5.91 4.59 -3.70
CA ALA A 99 -4.77 4.36 -2.81
C ALA A 99 -3.53 5.17 -3.24
N ILE A 100 -3.28 5.25 -4.55
CA ILE A 100 -2.16 6.01 -5.12
C ILE A 100 -2.32 7.51 -4.84
N PHE A 101 -3.50 8.08 -5.11
CA PHE A 101 -3.75 9.50 -4.84
C PHE A 101 -3.59 9.82 -3.36
N GLN A 102 -4.06 8.94 -2.47
CA GLN A 102 -3.93 9.15 -1.03
C GLN A 102 -2.48 9.06 -0.55
N ALA A 103 -1.66 8.15 -1.10
CA ALA A 103 -0.23 8.09 -0.82
C ALA A 103 0.48 9.37 -1.27
N VAL A 104 0.20 9.86 -2.48
CA VAL A 104 0.71 11.15 -2.98
C VAL A 104 0.34 12.30 -2.04
N MET A 105 -0.92 12.34 -1.58
CA MET A 105 -1.37 13.37 -0.64
C MET A 105 -0.70 13.26 0.73
N ALA A 106 -0.45 12.05 1.23
CA ALA A 106 0.26 11.85 2.49
C ALA A 106 1.70 12.42 2.43
N ILE A 107 2.40 12.20 1.32
CA ILE A 107 3.72 12.79 1.06
C ILE A 107 3.60 14.32 0.93
N ALA A 108 2.71 14.80 0.08
CA ALA A 108 2.59 16.24 -0.21
C ALA A 108 2.15 17.09 0.98
N THR A 109 1.49 16.48 1.97
CA THR A 109 1.08 17.14 3.22
C THR A 109 2.07 16.95 4.36
N GLY A 110 3.17 16.21 4.14
CA GLY A 110 4.21 15.96 5.14
C GLY A 110 3.83 14.95 6.22
N LEU A 111 2.81 14.10 5.97
CA LEU A 111 2.47 12.99 6.85
C LEU A 111 3.44 11.80 6.69
N CYS A 112 3.98 11.64 5.47
CA CYS A 112 4.99 10.64 5.08
C CYS A 112 6.15 11.32 4.33
N ARG A 113 7.26 10.61 4.13
CA ARG A 113 8.43 11.05 3.34
C ARG A 113 8.84 10.07 2.25
#